data_AF-A0A3D1SN75-F1
#
_entry.id   AF-A0A3D1SN75-F1
#
_cell.length_a   1.000
_cell.length_b   1.000
_cell.length_c   1.000
_cell.angle_alpha   90.00
_cell.angle_beta   90.00
_cell.angle_gamma   90.00
#
_symmetry.space_group_name_H-M   'P 1'
#
loop_
_entity.id
_entity.type
_entity.pdbx_description
1 polymer ?
#
loop_
_entity_poly.entity_id
_entity_poly.type
_entity_poly.pdbx_seq_one_letter_code
_entity_poly.pdbx_strand_id
1 'polypeptide(L)'
;MQTQTPKLVVGIQHRTDIVPLLEDEVRFEIDMCIGCDRCMRACPVPLSSLVNIADLNLATISDVVAPHVARFTDECVMCGSCVPVCPVNNHRDLLMLSLKQRLGIPWDGKVDMS
;
A
#
# COMPACT_ATOMS: atom_id res chain seq x y z
N MET A 1 -2.11 -33.06 -1.50
CA MET A 1 -1.34 -31.88 -1.06
C MET A 1 -2.19 -30.67 -1.45
N GLN A 2 -2.89 -30.06 -0.49
CA GLN A 2 -3.76 -28.92 -0.78
C GLN A 2 -2.88 -27.67 -0.83
N THR A 3 -2.58 -27.19 -2.03
CA THR A 3 -2.04 -25.84 -2.23
C THR A 3 -3.17 -24.86 -2.00
N GLN A 4 -3.24 -24.28 -0.80
CA GLN A 4 -4.11 -23.14 -0.56
C GLN A 4 -3.53 -21.96 -1.32
N THR A 5 -4.15 -21.61 -2.44
CA THR A 5 -3.90 -20.36 -3.15
C THR A 5 -4.19 -19.21 -2.18
N PRO A 6 -3.29 -18.23 -1.99
CA PRO A 6 -3.63 -17.03 -1.24
C PRO A 6 -4.86 -16.41 -1.92
N LYS A 7 -5.94 -16.24 -1.17
CA LYS A 7 -7.12 -15.54 -1.69
C LYS A 7 -6.71 -14.08 -1.86
N LEU A 8 -6.32 -13.69 -3.06
CA LEU A 8 -6.20 -12.28 -3.42
C LEU A 8 -7.64 -11.73 -3.54
N VAL A 9 -8.14 -11.16 -2.45
CA VAL A 9 -9.52 -10.65 -2.36
C VAL A 9 -9.54 -9.24 -2.96
N VAL A 10 -9.92 -9.12 -4.23
CA VAL A 10 -10.10 -7.82 -4.90
C VAL A 10 -11.53 -7.30 -4.65
N GLY A 11 -11.67 -6.11 -4.07
CA GLY A 11 -12.95 -5.39 -3.96
C GLY A 11 -13.30 -4.85 -2.55
N ILE A 12 -14.49 -4.26 -2.42
CA ILE A 12 -15.00 -3.64 -1.17
C ILE A 12 -15.02 -4.62 0.02
N GLN A 13 -15.14 -5.92 -0.24
CA GLN A 13 -15.09 -6.96 0.79
C GLN A 13 -13.68 -7.23 1.37
N HIS A 14 -12.60 -6.62 0.86
CA HIS A 14 -11.22 -6.84 1.32
C HIS A 14 -10.92 -6.30 2.74
N ARG A 15 -11.80 -5.47 3.31
CA ARG A 15 -11.51 -4.63 4.49
C ARG A 15 -11.34 -5.40 5.82
N THR A 16 -11.61 -6.71 5.85
CA THR A 16 -11.43 -7.56 7.04
C THR A 16 -10.41 -8.68 6.84
N ASP A 17 -9.97 -8.95 5.62
CA ASP A 17 -9.20 -10.14 5.23
C ASP A 17 -7.86 -9.74 4.59
N ILE A 18 -7.14 -8.81 5.23
CA ILE A 18 -5.82 -8.35 4.77
C ILE A 18 -4.77 -9.43 5.04
N VAL A 19 -4.08 -9.84 3.97
CA VAL A 19 -2.95 -10.77 4.01
C VAL A 19 -1.68 -10.00 3.58
N PRO A 20 -0.62 -9.95 4.41
CA PRO A 20 0.64 -9.31 4.02
C PRO A 20 1.25 -9.97 2.78
N LEU A 21 1.84 -9.15 1.91
CA LEU A 21 2.59 -9.62 0.75
C LEU A 21 3.93 -10.24 1.16
N LEU A 22 4.34 -11.30 0.46
CA LEU A 22 5.71 -11.81 0.45
C LEU A 22 6.62 -10.86 -0.33
N GLU A 23 7.94 -11.00 -0.16
CA GLU A 23 8.92 -10.11 -0.82
C GLU A 23 8.78 -10.11 -2.35
N ASP A 24 8.63 -11.27 -2.97
CA ASP A 24 8.48 -11.37 -4.43
C ASP A 24 7.16 -10.75 -4.92
N GLU A 25 6.10 -10.81 -4.11
CA GLU A 25 4.82 -10.18 -4.42
C GLU A 25 4.91 -8.65 -4.30
N VAL A 26 5.64 -8.14 -3.31
CA VAL A 26 5.97 -6.70 -3.20
C VAL A 26 6.71 -6.24 -4.45
N ARG A 27 7.73 -6.98 -4.91
CA ARG A 27 8.48 -6.64 -6.12
C ARG A 27 7.59 -6.66 -7.36
N PHE A 28 6.78 -7.70 -7.53
CA PHE A 28 5.82 -7.81 -8.63
C PHE A 28 4.85 -6.62 -8.68
N GLU A 29 4.25 -6.26 -7.55
CA GLU A 29 3.34 -5.12 -7.43
C GLU A 29 4.03 -3.80 -7.78
N ILE A 30 5.30 -3.61 -7.37
CA ILE A 30 6.09 -2.42 -7.74
C ILE A 30 6.39 -2.39 -9.24
N ASP A 31 6.77 -3.52 -9.83
CA ASP A 31 7.11 -3.62 -11.26
C ASP A 31 5.89 -3.38 -12.17
N MET A 32 4.70 -3.75 -11.72
CA MET A 32 3.44 -3.47 -12.43
C MET A 32 3.05 -1.99 -12.40
N CYS A 33 3.61 -1.19 -11.47
CA CYS A 33 3.22 0.19 -11.28
C CYS A 33 3.63 1.08 -12.48
N ILE A 34 2.65 1.64 -13.19
CA ILE A 34 2.88 2.52 -14.35
C ILE A 34 3.09 4.01 -14.00
N GLY A 35 3.30 4.35 -12.72
CA GLY A 35 3.63 5.72 -12.31
C GLY A 35 2.53 6.78 -12.51
N CYS A 36 1.25 6.40 -12.53
CA CYS A 36 0.15 7.32 -12.91
C CYS A 36 -0.43 8.19 -11.77
N ASP A 37 0.03 8.01 -10.52
CA ASP A 37 -0.39 8.76 -9.31
C ASP A 37 -1.90 8.75 -8.97
N ARG A 38 -2.71 7.87 -9.57
CA ARG A 38 -4.15 7.79 -9.26
C ARG A 38 -4.40 7.43 -7.80
N CYS A 39 -3.60 6.51 -7.26
CA CYS A 39 -3.63 6.11 -5.85
C CYS A 39 -3.31 7.27 -4.90
N MET A 40 -2.35 8.14 -5.26
CA MET A 40 -2.02 9.33 -4.48
C MET A 40 -3.18 10.33 -4.50
N ARG A 41 -3.79 10.58 -5.67
CA ARG A 41 -4.96 11.48 -5.81
C ARG A 41 -6.22 10.97 -5.11
N ALA A 42 -6.39 9.66 -5.01
CA ALA A 42 -7.54 9.06 -4.32
C ALA A 42 -7.35 8.94 -2.80
N CYS A 43 -6.14 9.21 -2.30
CA CYS A 43 -5.84 9.11 -0.88
C CYS A 43 -6.50 10.27 -0.12
N PRO A 44 -7.27 9.99 0.96
CA PRO A 44 -7.90 11.05 1.75
C PRO A 44 -6.93 11.76 2.71
N VAL A 45 -5.74 11.21 2.93
CA VAL A 45 -4.72 11.80 3.82
C VAL A 45 -4.16 13.06 3.15
N PRO A 46 -4.21 14.25 3.78
CA PRO A 46 -3.77 15.51 3.16
C PRO A 46 -2.32 15.48 2.66
N LEU A 47 -1.44 14.77 3.38
CA LEU A 47 -0.02 14.64 3.04
C LEU A 47 0.22 13.88 1.73
N SER A 48 -0.77 13.16 1.20
CA SER A 48 -0.69 12.51 -0.12
C SER A 48 -0.38 13.47 -1.26
N SER A 49 -0.76 14.75 -1.12
CA SER A 49 -0.45 15.82 -2.10
C SER A 49 1.03 16.18 -2.18
N LEU A 50 1.84 15.75 -1.20
CA LEU A 50 3.27 16.02 -1.10
C LEU A 50 4.14 14.78 -1.40
N VAL A 51 3.51 13.65 -1.74
CA VAL A 51 4.19 12.39 -2.05
C VAL A 51 3.77 11.96 -3.45
N ASN A 52 4.73 11.64 -4.32
CA ASN A 52 4.42 10.96 -5.58
C ASN A 52 4.61 9.44 -5.44
N ILE A 53 4.03 8.68 -6.36
CA ILE A 53 4.07 7.23 -6.33
C ILE A 53 5.48 6.67 -6.54
N ALA A 54 6.36 7.39 -7.23
CA ALA A 54 7.73 6.95 -7.47
C ALA A 54 8.57 6.98 -6.17
N ASP A 55 8.45 8.05 -5.38
CA ASP A 55 9.09 8.17 -4.07
C ASP A 55 8.58 7.09 -3.11
N LEU A 56 7.27 6.83 -3.14
CA LEU A 56 6.66 5.80 -2.32
C LEU A 56 7.13 4.39 -2.74
N ASN A 57 7.22 4.12 -4.04
CA ASN A 57 7.76 2.87 -4.56
C ASN A 57 9.21 2.66 -4.13
N LEU A 58 10.05 3.68 -4.29
CA LEU A 58 11.45 3.64 -3.88
C LEU A 58 11.58 3.34 -2.38
N ALA A 59 10.75 4.00 -1.56
CA ALA A 59 10.71 3.75 -0.12
C ALA A 59 10.22 2.33 0.23
N THR A 60 9.38 1.69 -0.59
CA THR A 60 8.94 0.31 -0.35
C THR A 60 10.07 -0.71 -0.52
N ILE A 61 10.97 -0.53 -1.50
CA ILE A 61 11.97 -1.54 -1.89
C ILE A 61 13.43 -1.17 -1.56
N SER A 62 13.69 -0.01 -0.96
CA SER A 62 15.05 0.46 -0.66
C SER A 62 15.18 1.08 0.73
N ASP A 63 16.40 1.26 1.19
CA ASP A 63 16.71 1.94 2.46
C ASP A 63 16.60 3.47 2.37
N VAL A 64 16.33 4.01 1.18
CA VAL A 64 16.14 5.45 0.99
C VAL A 64 14.67 5.80 1.29
N VAL A 65 14.44 6.48 2.41
CA VAL A 65 13.11 6.95 2.81
C VAL A 65 13.16 8.43 3.12
N ALA A 66 12.51 9.24 2.27
CA ALA A 66 12.42 10.67 2.50
C ALA A 66 11.53 10.96 3.74
N PRO A 67 11.83 12.01 4.55
CA PRO A 67 11.08 12.30 5.77
C PRO A 67 9.57 12.49 5.55
N HIS A 68 9.17 13.10 4.43
CA HIS A 68 7.76 13.29 4.09
C HIS A 68 7.06 11.98 3.71
N VAL A 69 7.78 11.01 3.12
CA VAL A 69 7.27 9.67 2.83
C VAL A 69 7.12 8.84 4.10
N ALA A 70 8.08 8.91 5.03
CA ALA A 70 7.98 8.27 6.34
C ALA A 70 6.75 8.78 7.11
N ARG A 71 6.55 10.10 7.14
CA ARG A 71 5.39 10.72 7.77
C ARG A 71 4.07 10.33 7.08
N PHE A 72 4.04 10.31 5.75
CA PHE A 72 2.86 9.82 5.00
C PHE A 72 2.56 8.35 5.30
N THR A 73 3.59 7.53 5.46
CA THR A 73 3.43 6.11 5.84
C THR A 73 2.81 5.99 7.22
N ASP A 74 3.21 6.84 8.17
CA ASP A 74 2.62 6.87 9.52
C ASP A 74 1.13 7.28 9.48
N GLU A 75 0.82 8.37 8.79
CA GLU A 75 -0.55 8.91 8.64
C GLU A 75 -1.47 8.02 7.77
N CYS A 76 -0.95 7.02 7.07
CA CYS A 76 -1.76 6.10 6.29
C CYS A 76 -2.69 5.27 7.21
N VAL A 77 -3.99 5.53 7.12
CA VAL A 77 -5.05 4.86 7.92
C VAL A 77 -5.54 3.52 7.33
N MET A 78 -4.82 2.98 6.35
CA MET A 78 -5.16 1.69 5.71
C MET A 78 -6.58 1.65 5.11
N CYS A 79 -7.07 2.77 4.55
CA CYS A 79 -8.44 2.88 4.02
C CYS A 79 -8.69 2.16 2.69
N GLY A 80 -7.64 1.79 1.94
CA GLY A 80 -7.77 1.05 0.67
C GLY A 80 -8.29 1.86 -0.54
N SER A 81 -8.52 3.17 -0.42
CA SER A 81 -9.01 4.01 -1.55
C SER A 81 -8.09 3.99 -2.78
N CYS A 82 -6.83 3.61 -2.60
CA CYS A 82 -5.83 3.49 -3.65
C CYS A 82 -6.02 2.29 -4.59
N VAL A 83 -6.66 1.21 -4.13
CA VAL A 83 -6.83 -0.04 -4.89
C VAL A 83 -7.81 0.12 -6.07
N PRO A 84 -9.07 0.56 -5.88
CA PRO A 84 -10.06 0.58 -6.97
C PRO A 84 -9.73 1.58 -8.09
N VAL A 85 -8.80 2.51 -7.86
CA VAL A 85 -8.39 3.51 -8.86
C VAL A 85 -7.16 3.10 -9.67
N CYS A 86 -6.51 1.99 -9.32
CA CYS A 86 -5.32 1.52 -10.01
C CYS A 86 -5.67 0.85 -11.35
N PRO A 87 -5.18 1.36 -12.50
CA PRO A 87 -5.54 0.82 -13.82
C PRO A 87 -4.87 -0.50 -14.15
N VAL A 88 -3.92 -0.93 -13.32
CA VAL A 88 -3.14 -2.18 -13.47
C VAL A 88 -3.37 -3.13 -12.28
N ASN A 89 -4.41 -2.88 -11.49
CA ASN A 89 -4.84 -3.71 -10.36
C ASN A 89 -3.80 -3.90 -9.23
N ASN A 90 -2.93 -2.90 -8.98
CA ASN A 90 -2.01 -2.97 -7.84
C ASN A 90 -2.72 -2.87 -6.48
N HIS A 91 -2.25 -3.66 -5.51
CA HIS A 91 -2.63 -3.62 -4.10
C HIS A 91 -1.76 -2.61 -3.32
N ARG A 92 -1.95 -1.32 -3.59
CA ARG A 92 -1.18 -0.25 -2.93
C ARG A 92 -1.35 -0.25 -1.41
N ASP A 93 -2.52 -0.59 -0.90
CA ASP A 93 -2.74 -0.76 0.54
C ASP A 93 -1.82 -1.83 1.15
N LEU A 94 -1.64 -2.97 0.49
CA LEU A 94 -0.72 -4.00 0.95
C LEU A 94 0.75 -3.56 0.83
N LEU A 95 1.12 -2.83 -0.21
CA LEU A 95 2.45 -2.18 -0.28
C LEU A 95 2.67 -1.18 0.87
N MET A 96 1.62 -0.45 1.29
CA MET A 96 1.69 0.42 2.46
C MET A 96 1.85 -0.38 3.76
N LEU A 97 1.19 -1.54 3.89
CA LEU A 97 1.37 -2.43 5.02
C LEU A 97 2.82 -2.93 5.11
N SER A 98 3.39 -3.39 3.99
CA SER A 98 4.79 -3.81 3.92
C SER A 98 5.73 -2.68 4.35
N LEU A 99 5.48 -1.45 3.89
CA LEU A 99 6.29 -0.29 4.30
C LEU A 99 6.12 0.06 5.78
N LYS A 100 4.90 0.04 6.32
CA LYS A 100 4.65 0.24 7.75
C LYS A 100 5.42 -0.79 8.60
N GLN A 101 5.34 -2.07 8.24
CA GLN A 101 6.06 -3.14 8.93
C GLN A 101 7.57 -2.93 8.88
N ARG A 102 8.12 -2.57 7.71
CA ARG A 102 9.55 -2.29 7.54
C ARG A 102 10.02 -1.10 8.39
N LEU A 103 9.19 -0.07 8.53
CA LEU A 103 9.48 1.12 9.33
C LEU A 103 9.12 0.95 10.83
N GLY A 104 8.60 -0.20 11.25
CA GLY A 104 8.16 -0.43 12.62
C GLY A 104 6.95 0.41 13.05
N ILE A 105 6.15 0.88 12.08
CA ILE A 105 4.94 1.66 12.34
C ILE A 105 3.80 0.69 12.68
N PRO A 106 3.19 0.79 13.88
CA PRO A 106 2.14 -0.13 14.28
C PRO A 106 0.85 0.10 13.49
N TRP A 107 0.14 -0.99 13.20
CA TRP A 107 -1.24 -0.98 12.71
C TRP A 107 -1.98 -2.16 13.35
N ASP A 108 -3.15 -1.91 13.94
CA ASP A 108 -3.88 -2.88 14.77
C ASP A 108 -4.81 -3.80 13.97
N GLY A 109 -4.71 -3.76 12.64
CA GLY A 109 -5.57 -4.53 11.74
C GLY A 109 -6.95 -3.91 11.52
N LYS A 110 -7.24 -2.72 12.07
CA LYS A 110 -8.51 -2.03 11.90
C LYS A 110 -8.36 -0.86 10.95
N VAL A 111 -9.32 -0.73 10.05
CA VAL A 111 -9.39 0.41 9.14
C VAL A 111 -10.13 1.53 9.87
N ASP A 112 -9.41 2.60 10.23
CA ASP A 112 -10.01 3.79 10.82
C ASP A 112 -10.55 4.69 9.69
N MET A 113 -11.88 4.84 9.67
CA MET A 113 -12.63 5.65 8.70
C MET A 113 -13.41 6.75 9.41
N SER A 114 -13.08 7.06 10.66
CA SER A 114 -13.71 8.11 11.44
C SER A 114 -13.26 9.52 11.05
#